data_AF-A0A848VUG8-F1
#
_entry.id   AF-A0A848VUG8-F1
#
_cell.length_a   1.000
_cell.length_b   1.000
_cell.length_c   1.000
_cell.angle_alpha   90.00
_cell.angle_beta   90.00
_cell.angle_gamma   90.00
#
_symmetry.space_group_name_H-M   'P 1'
#
loop_
_entity.id
_entity.type
_entity.pdbx_description
1 polymer ?
#
loop_
_entity_poly.entity_id
_entity_poly.type
_entity_poly.pdbx_seq_one_letter_code
_entity_poly.pdbx_strand_id
1 'polypeptide(L)'
;IARTDLRTPEVAQAASEVAVIPEVRDALVAFQRDFARRDGGAVLDGRDIGTVICPDAEVKLFVTANDRTRAHRRWLELTANGHETSESEVLANVRDRDERDAGREAAPMVAAGDAISLDTSEMSIDEAVAAAQSIVRKAWEVTP
;
A
#
# COMPACT_ATOMS: atom_id res chain seq x y z
N ILE A 1 -1.02 0.08 -20.89
CA ILE A 1 -2.43 0.41 -21.24
C ILE A 1 -2.92 1.40 -20.20
N ALA A 2 -3.37 2.60 -20.59
CA ALA A 2 -3.98 3.54 -19.65
C ALA A 2 -5.45 3.15 -19.44
N ARG A 3 -5.80 2.77 -18.20
CA ARG A 3 -7.16 2.41 -17.77
C ARG A 3 -7.66 3.46 -16.80
N THR A 4 -8.37 4.45 -17.31
CA THR A 4 -8.90 5.58 -16.52
C THR A 4 -10.12 5.19 -15.69
N ASP A 5 -10.75 4.06 -16.03
CA ASP A 5 -11.91 3.50 -15.35
C ASP A 5 -11.58 2.75 -14.06
N LEU A 6 -10.30 2.44 -13.78
CA LEU A 6 -9.91 1.70 -12.58
C LEU A 6 -9.67 2.57 -11.34
N ARG A 7 -9.66 3.90 -11.49
CA ARG A 7 -9.27 4.85 -10.43
C ARG A 7 -10.46 5.58 -9.79
N THR A 8 -11.68 5.19 -10.12
CA THR A 8 -12.87 5.82 -9.56
C THR A 8 -13.13 5.34 -8.13
N PRO A 9 -13.84 6.12 -7.30
CA PRO A 9 -14.24 5.72 -5.95
C PRO A 9 -15.01 4.39 -5.91
N GLU A 10 -15.89 4.17 -6.89
CA GLU A 10 -16.72 2.97 -6.98
C GLU A 10 -15.88 1.71 -7.20
N VAL A 11 -14.88 1.79 -8.10
CA VAL A 11 -13.95 0.67 -8.32
C VAL A 11 -13.07 0.41 -7.11
N ALA A 12 -12.63 1.46 -6.41
CA ALA A 12 -11.86 1.30 -5.18
C ALA A 12 -12.65 0.58 -4.08
N GLN A 13 -13.95 0.89 -3.94
CA GLN A 13 -14.84 0.22 -3.00
C GLN A 13 -15.09 -1.23 -3.41
N ALA A 14 -15.43 -1.49 -4.67
CA ALA A 14 -15.63 -2.84 -5.19
C ALA A 14 -14.37 -3.71 -5.05
N ALA A 15 -13.17 -3.13 -5.27
CA ALA A 15 -11.91 -3.83 -5.05
C ALA A 15 -11.71 -4.24 -3.59
N SER A 16 -12.14 -3.40 -2.63
CA SER A 16 -12.07 -3.74 -1.20
C SER A 16 -12.99 -4.90 -0.84
N GLU A 17 -14.18 -4.98 -1.45
CA GLU A 17 -15.15 -6.06 -1.23
C GLU A 17 -14.71 -7.38 -1.90
N VAL A 18 -14.15 -7.31 -3.10
CA VAL A 18 -13.66 -8.49 -3.81
C VAL A 18 -12.38 -9.04 -3.16
N ALA A 19 -11.53 -8.18 -2.59
CA ALA A 19 -10.26 -8.57 -1.99
C ALA A 19 -10.37 -9.47 -0.74
N VAL A 20 -11.57 -9.67 -0.18
CA VAL A 20 -11.80 -10.60 0.95
C VAL A 20 -12.25 -12.00 0.49
N ILE A 21 -12.56 -12.20 -0.80
CA ILE A 21 -13.00 -13.49 -1.33
C ILE A 21 -11.78 -14.43 -1.43
N PRO A 22 -11.77 -15.58 -0.71
CA PRO A 22 -10.61 -16.47 -0.65
C PRO A 22 -10.11 -16.95 -2.01
N GLU A 23 -11.01 -17.38 -2.89
CA GLU A 23 -10.66 -17.92 -4.20
C GLU A 23 -10.02 -16.87 -5.12
N VAL A 24 -10.46 -15.61 -5.00
CA VAL A 24 -9.85 -14.49 -5.72
C VAL A 24 -8.45 -14.20 -5.17
N ARG A 25 -8.29 -14.23 -3.85
CA ARG A 25 -7.00 -14.02 -3.20
C ARG A 25 -6.00 -15.10 -3.61
N ASP A 26 -6.38 -16.37 -3.54
CA ASP A 26 -5.51 -17.49 -3.87
C ASP A 26 -4.96 -17.40 -5.30
N ALA A 27 -5.82 -17.04 -6.25
CA ALA A 27 -5.43 -16.82 -7.64
C ALA A 27 -4.41 -15.67 -7.79
N LEU A 28 -4.59 -14.58 -7.04
CA LEU A 28 -3.70 -13.40 -7.10
C LEU A 28 -2.38 -13.62 -6.34
N VAL A 29 -2.39 -14.36 -5.24
CA VAL A 29 -1.19 -14.65 -4.43
C VAL A 29 -0.16 -15.41 -5.27
N ALA A 30 -0.59 -16.40 -6.05
CA ALA A 30 0.31 -17.15 -6.93
C ALA A 30 1.02 -16.21 -7.93
N PHE A 31 0.25 -15.37 -8.62
CA PHE A 31 0.78 -14.40 -9.57
C PHE A 31 1.78 -13.42 -8.91
N GLN A 32 1.47 -12.91 -7.72
CA GLN A 32 2.32 -11.96 -7.00
C GLN A 32 3.63 -12.60 -6.55
N ARG A 33 3.60 -13.86 -6.09
CA ARG A 33 4.80 -14.61 -5.71
C ARG A 33 5.72 -14.87 -6.89
N ASP A 34 5.16 -15.27 -8.04
CA ASP A 34 5.93 -15.46 -9.27
C ASP A 34 6.57 -14.14 -9.73
N PHE A 35 5.81 -13.05 -9.68
CA PHE A 35 6.30 -11.71 -9.99
C PHE A 35 7.41 -11.23 -9.06
N ALA A 36 7.40 -11.64 -7.79
CA ALA A 36 8.43 -11.30 -6.82
C ALA A 36 9.78 -12.01 -7.09
N ARG A 37 9.75 -13.19 -7.71
CA ARG A 37 10.94 -14.02 -7.96
C ARG A 37 11.49 -13.92 -9.39
N ARG A 38 11.05 -12.94 -10.17
CA ARG A 38 11.58 -12.68 -11.51
C ARG A 38 13.08 -12.30 -11.47
N ASP A 39 13.76 -12.51 -12.60
CA ASP A 39 15.10 -11.97 -12.80
C ASP A 39 15.13 -10.44 -12.71
N GLY A 40 16.12 -9.90 -12.00
CA GLY A 40 16.25 -8.47 -11.72
C GLY A 40 15.48 -7.98 -10.49
N GLY A 41 14.71 -8.85 -9.82
CA GLY A 41 13.96 -8.54 -8.61
C GLY A 41 12.67 -7.75 -8.87
N ALA A 42 11.98 -7.39 -7.79
CA ALA A 42 10.69 -6.72 -7.86
C ALA A 42 10.45 -5.81 -6.66
N VAL A 43 9.70 -4.73 -6.87
CA VAL A 43 9.06 -3.95 -5.80
C VAL A 43 7.57 -4.25 -5.84
N LEU A 44 7.04 -4.76 -4.73
CA LEU A 44 5.62 -5.06 -4.56
C LEU A 44 5.02 -4.09 -3.56
N ASP A 45 3.95 -3.41 -3.96
CA ASP A 45 3.13 -2.55 -3.10
C ASP A 45 1.79 -3.24 -2.83
N GLY A 46 1.36 -3.21 -1.57
CA GLY A 46 0.16 -3.91 -1.11
C GLY A 46 0.00 -3.84 0.40
N ARG A 47 -1.00 -4.57 0.92
CA ARG A 47 -1.39 -4.52 2.34
C ARG A 47 -0.67 -5.57 3.19
N ASP A 48 -0.44 -6.73 2.62
CA ASP A 48 0.02 -7.95 3.28
C ASP A 48 1.20 -8.60 2.54
N ILE A 49 1.94 -7.79 1.77
CA ILE A 49 3.11 -8.24 1.01
C ILE A 49 4.13 -8.89 1.94
N GLY A 50 4.56 -8.18 2.99
CA GLY A 50 5.62 -8.65 3.88
C GLY A 50 5.18 -9.67 4.94
N THR A 51 3.87 -9.93 5.07
CA THR A 51 3.30 -10.83 6.09
C THR A 51 2.74 -12.12 5.51
N VAL A 52 2.13 -12.08 4.32
CA VAL A 52 1.42 -13.22 3.71
C VAL A 52 2.03 -13.63 2.36
N ILE A 53 2.25 -12.66 1.48
CA ILE A 53 2.61 -12.96 0.07
C ILE A 53 4.10 -13.30 -0.04
N CYS A 54 4.95 -12.43 0.49
CA CYS A 54 6.41 -12.52 0.52
C CYS A 54 6.94 -12.36 1.97
N PRO A 55 6.63 -13.31 2.87
CA PRO A 55 7.13 -13.26 4.25
C PRO A 55 8.67 -13.37 4.33
N ASP A 56 9.32 -13.90 3.30
CA ASP A 56 10.78 -14.01 3.21
C ASP A 56 11.41 -12.91 2.33
N ALA A 57 10.71 -11.80 2.09
CA ALA A 57 11.24 -10.67 1.33
C ALA A 57 12.51 -10.12 2.02
N GLU A 58 13.54 -9.83 1.21
CA GLU A 58 14.85 -9.40 1.68
C GLU A 58 14.79 -8.02 2.36
N VAL A 59 13.86 -7.16 1.93
CA VAL A 59 13.58 -5.87 2.55
C VAL A 59 12.07 -5.62 2.62
N LYS A 60 11.57 -5.21 3.78
CA LYS A 60 10.16 -4.88 4.00
C LYS A 60 10.05 -3.46 4.52
N LEU A 61 9.27 -2.64 3.82
CA LEU A 61 8.93 -1.29 4.25
C LEU A 61 7.45 -1.25 4.66
N PHE A 62 7.18 -0.77 5.87
CA PHE A 62 5.82 -0.40 6.27
C PHE A 62 5.67 1.12 6.15
N VAL A 63 5.17 1.57 5.00
CA VAL A 63 5.03 2.99 4.69
C VAL A 63 3.74 3.51 5.31
N THR A 64 3.85 4.52 6.17
CA THR A 64 2.71 5.13 6.86
C THR A 64 2.71 6.65 6.72
N ALA A 65 1.59 7.25 7.09
CA ALA A 65 1.43 8.68 7.32
C ALA A 65 0.17 8.88 8.16
N ASN A 66 0.11 9.99 8.92
CA ASN A 66 -1.09 10.34 9.65
C ASN A 66 -2.31 10.48 8.71
N ASP A 67 -3.49 10.25 9.27
CA ASP A 67 -4.77 10.24 8.55
C ASP A 67 -5.05 11.56 7.83
N ARG A 68 -4.77 12.71 8.47
CA ARG A 68 -4.95 14.05 7.89
C ARG A 68 -4.07 14.26 6.66
N THR A 69 -2.78 13.91 6.73
CA THR A 69 -1.86 14.01 5.60
C THR A 69 -2.32 13.12 4.45
N ARG A 70 -2.76 11.89 4.73
CA ARG A 70 -3.28 10.98 3.69
C ARG A 70 -4.57 11.51 3.06
N ALA A 71 -5.50 12.00 3.88
CA ALA A 71 -6.75 12.60 3.42
C ALA A 71 -6.50 13.84 2.55
N HIS A 72 -5.61 14.73 2.98
CA HIS A 72 -5.23 15.93 2.23
C HIS A 72 -4.65 15.58 0.85
N ARG A 73 -3.67 14.67 0.81
CA ARG A 73 -3.05 14.20 -0.45
C ARG A 73 -4.09 13.58 -1.39
N ARG A 74 -5.01 12.75 -0.87
CA ARG A 74 -6.08 12.12 -1.65
C ARG A 74 -7.11 13.13 -2.15
N TRP A 75 -7.46 14.12 -1.33
CA TRP A 75 -8.37 15.20 -1.73
C TRP A 75 -7.80 16.03 -2.88
N LEU A 76 -6.51 16.39 -2.83
CA LEU A 76 -5.82 17.06 -3.94
C LEU A 76 -5.83 16.20 -5.22
N GLU A 77 -5.61 14.89 -5.11
CA GLU A 77 -5.65 13.97 -6.25
C GLU A 77 -7.07 13.89 -6.87
N LEU A 78 -8.11 13.79 -6.04
CA LEU A 78 -9.49 13.70 -6.50
C LEU A 78 -9.96 15.00 -7.17
N THR A 79 -9.68 16.15 -6.56
CA THR A 79 -10.04 17.47 -7.12
C THR A 79 -9.28 17.76 -8.41
N ALA A 80 -7.99 17.39 -8.49
CA ALA A 80 -7.21 17.50 -9.74
C ALA A 80 -7.77 16.63 -10.89
N ASN A 81 -8.47 15.54 -10.56
CA ASN A 81 -9.15 14.66 -11.52
C ASN A 81 -10.63 15.05 -11.77
N GLY A 82 -11.07 16.21 -11.27
CA GLY A 82 -12.42 16.74 -11.53
C GLY A 82 -13.52 16.17 -10.64
N HIS A 83 -13.19 15.49 -9.54
CA HIS A 83 -14.16 15.04 -8.56
C HIS A 83 -14.53 16.17 -7.58
N GLU A 84 -15.83 16.37 -7.37
CA GLU A 84 -16.36 17.29 -6.36
C GLU A 84 -16.48 16.58 -5.01
N THR A 85 -15.57 16.87 -4.07
CA THR A 85 -15.61 16.34 -2.70
C THR A 85 -14.88 17.27 -1.74
N SER A 86 -15.22 17.19 -0.46
CA SER A 86 -14.55 17.92 0.61
C SER A 86 -13.42 17.11 1.25
N GLU A 87 -12.39 17.79 1.75
CA GLU A 87 -11.30 17.14 2.50
C GLU A 87 -11.83 16.38 3.74
N SER A 88 -12.89 16.89 4.38
CA SER A 88 -13.55 16.23 5.51
C SER A 88 -14.21 14.90 5.14
N GLU A 89 -14.86 14.81 3.99
CA GLU A 89 -15.44 13.56 3.50
C GLU A 89 -14.34 12.55 3.16
N VAL A 90 -13.26 13.01 2.53
CA VAL A 90 -12.10 12.16 2.24
C VAL A 90 -11.46 11.65 3.53
N LEU A 91 -11.35 12.49 4.57
CA LEU A 91 -10.82 12.07 5.86
C LEU A 91 -11.68 11.00 6.54
N ALA A 92 -13.01 11.15 6.53
CA ALA A 92 -13.92 10.13 7.05
C ALA A 92 -13.73 8.80 6.30
N ASN A 93 -13.71 8.84 4.96
CA ASN A 93 -13.49 7.65 4.14
C ASN A 93 -12.14 6.97 4.39
N VAL A 94 -11.07 7.75 4.63
CA VAL A 94 -9.75 7.20 4.98
C VAL A 94 -9.81 6.46 6.31
N ARG A 95 -10.43 7.05 7.34
CA ARG A 95 -10.56 6.43 8.67
C ARG A 95 -11.40 5.15 8.62
N ASP A 96 -12.57 5.21 7.98
CA ASP A 96 -13.45 4.06 7.82
C ASP A 96 -12.77 2.92 7.07
N ARG A 97 -11.91 3.24 6.09
CA ARG A 97 -11.11 2.25 5.38
C ARG A 97 -10.03 1.66 6.28
N ASP A 98 -9.31 2.48 7.03
CA ASP A 98 -8.23 2.00 7.90
C ASP A 98 -8.77 1.08 9.00
N GLU A 99 -9.90 1.44 9.62
CA GLU A 99 -10.57 0.59 10.61
C GLU A 99 -10.96 -0.76 10.01
N ARG A 100 -11.53 -0.74 8.79
CA ARG A 100 -11.85 -1.98 8.06
C ARG A 100 -10.63 -2.79 7.68
N ASP A 101 -9.54 -2.16 7.21
CA ASP A 101 -8.30 -2.83 6.77
C ASP A 101 -7.54 -3.42 7.98
N ALA A 102 -7.57 -2.76 9.15
CA ALA A 102 -6.95 -3.22 10.38
C ALA A 102 -7.74 -4.34 11.08
N GLY A 103 -9.08 -4.29 11.00
CA GLY A 103 -9.97 -5.26 11.64
C GLY A 103 -10.19 -6.56 10.87
N ARG A 104 -9.54 -6.78 9.72
CA ARG A 104 -9.76 -7.99 8.92
C ARG A 104 -9.20 -9.23 9.60
N GLU A 105 -10.02 -10.28 9.69
CA GLU A 105 -9.56 -11.61 10.14
C GLU A 105 -8.53 -12.21 9.17
N ALA A 106 -8.72 -12.02 7.87
CA ALA A 106 -7.79 -12.46 6.84
C ALA A 106 -6.89 -11.31 6.38
N ALA A 107 -5.57 -11.48 6.57
CA ALA A 107 -4.52 -10.55 6.14
C ALA A 107 -4.75 -9.09 6.61
N PRO A 108 -4.82 -8.84 7.93
CA PRO A 108 -4.94 -7.49 8.46
C PRO A 108 -3.76 -6.62 8.01
N MET A 109 -4.00 -5.33 7.80
CA MET A 109 -2.93 -4.37 7.51
C MET A 109 -2.07 -4.15 8.76
N VAL A 110 -1.07 -5.01 8.94
CA VAL A 110 -0.10 -4.93 10.03
C VAL A 110 1.32 -4.98 9.47
N ALA A 111 2.23 -4.27 10.13
CA ALA A 111 3.65 -4.38 9.82
C ALA A 111 4.15 -5.79 10.16
N ALA A 112 4.96 -6.37 9.27
CA ALA A 112 5.70 -7.58 9.61
C ALA A 112 6.68 -7.28 10.77
N GLY A 113 7.01 -8.28 11.58
CA GLY A 113 7.88 -8.08 12.76
C GLY A 113 9.29 -7.57 12.42
N ASP A 114 9.75 -7.83 11.20
CA ASP A 114 11.02 -7.40 10.62
C ASP A 114 10.85 -6.23 9.61
N ALA A 115 9.66 -5.66 9.48
CA ALA A 115 9.43 -4.51 8.61
C ALA A 115 9.99 -3.22 9.21
N ILE A 116 10.61 -2.41 8.36
CA ILE A 116 11.11 -1.09 8.72
C ILE A 116 9.98 -0.09 8.51
N SER A 117 9.59 0.60 9.59
CA SER A 117 8.57 1.65 9.52
C SER A 117 9.12 2.90 8.84
N LEU A 118 8.39 3.41 7.84
CA LEU A 118 8.69 4.65 7.14
C LEU A 118 7.50 5.59 7.23
N ASP A 119 7.55 6.54 8.17
CA ASP A 119 6.53 7.58 8.31
C ASP A 119 6.82 8.74 7.34
N THR A 120 5.89 8.97 6.42
CA THR A 120 5.96 10.00 5.38
C THR A 120 5.09 11.23 5.68
N SER A 121 4.57 11.36 6.91
CA SER A 121 3.67 12.43 7.34
C SER A 121 4.17 13.83 7.01
N GLU A 122 5.46 14.06 7.21
CA GLU A 122 6.14 15.35 7.03
C GLU A 122 7.15 15.34 5.89
N MET A 123 7.15 14.29 5.06
CA MET A 123 8.07 14.15 3.93
C MET A 123 7.43 14.61 2.63
N SER A 124 8.22 15.27 1.79
CA SER A 124 7.97 15.38 0.36
C SER A 124 8.13 14.01 -0.33
N ILE A 125 7.69 13.92 -1.59
CA ILE A 125 7.84 12.69 -2.40
C ILE A 125 9.32 12.34 -2.55
N ASP A 126 10.17 13.32 -2.85
CA ASP A 126 11.60 13.09 -3.07
C ASP A 126 12.30 12.62 -1.78
N GLU A 127 11.94 13.18 -0.64
CA GLU A 127 12.44 12.75 0.67
C GLU A 127 12.01 11.32 1.01
N ALA A 128 10.73 10.98 0.77
CA ALA A 128 10.21 9.64 1.02
C ALA A 128 10.91 8.58 0.13
N VAL A 129 11.12 8.91 -1.16
CA VAL A 129 11.84 8.05 -2.10
C VAL A 129 13.32 7.89 -1.69
N ALA A 130 13.99 8.98 -1.33
CA ALA A 130 15.38 8.94 -0.88
C ALA A 130 15.54 8.12 0.41
N ALA A 131 14.60 8.27 1.36
CA ALA A 131 14.56 7.49 2.60
C ALA A 131 14.37 5.99 2.31
N ALA A 132 13.40 5.63 1.47
CA ALA A 132 13.17 4.25 1.07
C ALA A 132 14.41 3.61 0.41
N GLN A 133 15.06 4.32 -0.52
CA GLN A 133 16.29 3.84 -1.15
C GLN A 133 17.43 3.67 -0.14
N SER A 134 17.57 4.59 0.81
CA SER A 134 18.59 4.51 1.87
C SER A 134 18.38 3.26 2.74
N ILE A 135 17.14 2.96 3.09
CA ILE A 135 16.79 1.76 3.85
C ILE A 135 17.16 0.49 3.06
N VAL A 136 16.76 0.41 1.78
CA VAL A 136 17.04 -0.75 0.93
C VAL A 136 18.54 -0.96 0.76
N ARG A 137 19.31 0.10 0.49
CA ARG A 137 20.78 0.00 0.34
C ARG A 137 21.44 -0.55 1.60
N LYS A 138 21.08 -0.02 2.77
CA LYS A 138 21.63 -0.49 4.06
C LYS A 138 21.31 -1.95 4.33
N ALA A 139 20.10 -2.41 3.99
CA ALA A 139 19.74 -3.81 4.18
C ALA A 139 20.60 -4.75 3.30
N TRP A 140 20.94 -4.31 2.08
CA TRP A 140 21.79 -5.08 1.16
C TRP A 140 23.28 -5.01 1.49
N GLU A 141 23.76 -3.93 2.09
CA GLU A 141 25.15 -3.82 2.57
C GLU A 141 25.47 -4.77 3.75
N VAL A 142 24.44 -5.22 4.47
CA VAL A 142 24.57 -6.08 5.67
C VAL A 142 24.30 -7.56 5.34
N THR A 143 23.82 -7.88 4.13
CA THR A 143 23.57 -9.26 3.70
C THR A 143 24.88 -9.85 3.13
N PRO A 144 25.48 -10.88 3.76
CA PRO A 144 26.77 -11.46 3.34
C PRO A 144 26.75 -12.12 1.96
#